data_AF-A0A0B6ZMS0-F1
#
_entry.id   AF-A0A0B6ZMS0-F1
#
_cell.length_a   1.000
_cell.length_b   1.000
_cell.length_c   1.000
_cell.angle_alpha   90.00
_cell.angle_beta   90.00
_cell.angle_gamma   90.00
#
_symmetry.space_group_name_H-M   'P 1'
#
loop_
_entity.id
_entity.type
_entity.pdbx_description
1 polymer ?
#
loop_
_entity_poly.entity_id
_entity_poly.type
_entity_poly.pdbx_seq_one_letter_code
_entity_poly.pdbx_strand_id
1 'polypeptide(L)' 'TLLHAVMEDETNSKLFNEADIQTIATYQQLSDAAKKLYIRMFSRKLHWIPLNKLKYPEISEDLKPFLQELTATTFID' A
#
# COMPACT_ATOMS: atom_id res chain seq x y z
N THR A 1 7.00 10.48 5.46
CA THR A 1 7.89 11.46 4.80
C THR A 1 7.37 12.05 3.50
N LEU A 2 6.48 11.40 2.72
CA LEU A 2 5.64 12.12 1.72
C LEU A 2 4.20 12.26 2.22
N LEU A 3 3.60 11.14 2.63
CA LEU A 3 2.24 11.08 3.16
C LEU A 3 2.01 12.04 4.34
N HIS A 4 2.95 12.08 5.29
CA HIS A 4 2.93 13.07 6.39
C HIS A 4 2.94 14.53 5.90
N ALA A 5 3.80 14.86 4.92
CA ALA A 5 3.89 16.22 4.39
C ALA A 5 2.61 16.64 3.64
N VAL A 6 1.95 15.69 2.96
CA VAL A 6 0.66 15.93 2.30
C VAL A 6 -0.47 16.10 3.33
N MET A 7 -0.43 15.38 4.45
CA MET A 7 -1.45 15.47 5.50
C MET A 7 -1.29 16.69 6.41
N GLU A 8 -0.06 17.17 6.64
CA GLU A 8 0.22 18.37 7.44
C GLU A 8 -0.20 19.66 6.71
N ASP A 9 -0.33 19.61 5.39
CA ASP A 9 -0.84 20.73 4.60
C ASP A 9 -2.38 20.82 4.73
N GLU A 10 -2.86 21.90 5.36
CA GLU A 10 -4.29 22.16 5.57
C GLU A 10 -5.11 22.31 4.27
N THR A 11 -4.47 22.62 3.15
CA THR A 11 -5.14 22.75 1.86
C THR A 11 -5.39 21.38 1.26
N ASN A 12 -4.40 20.49 1.39
CA ASN A 12 -4.49 19.11 0.90
C ASN A 12 -5.39 18.27 1.79
N SER A 13 -5.32 18.43 3.12
CA SER A 13 -6.11 17.64 4.07
C SER A 13 -7.63 17.77 3.83
N LYS A 14 -8.09 18.95 3.39
CA LYS A 14 -9.50 19.22 3.04
C LYS A 14 -9.99 18.51 1.78
N LEU A 15 -9.09 17.97 0.96
CA LEU A 15 -9.44 17.22 -0.24
C LEU A 15 -9.73 15.74 0.04
N PHE A 16 -9.34 15.24 1.22
CA PHE A 16 -9.55 13.86 1.64
C PHE A 16 -10.82 13.75 2.46
N ASN A 17 -11.63 12.73 2.17
CA ASN A 17 -12.80 12.38 2.97
C ASN A 17 -12.41 11.43 4.12
N GLU A 18 -13.37 11.09 4.97
CA GLU A 18 -13.13 10.18 6.10
C GLU A 18 -12.66 8.79 5.67
N ALA A 19 -13.14 8.25 4.55
CA ALA A 19 -12.71 6.96 4.02
C ALA A 19 -11.27 6.99 3.49
N ASP A 20 -10.84 8.11 2.90
CA ASP A 20 -9.45 8.31 2.47
C ASP A 20 -8.52 8.35 3.69
N ILE A 21 -8.92 9.06 4.75
CA ILE A 21 -8.17 9.14 6.01
C ILE A 21 -8.07 7.75 6.65
N GLN A 22 -9.16 6.99 6.67
CA GLN A 22 -9.16 5.60 7.15
C GLN A 22 -8.22 4.73 6.34
N THR A 23 -8.23 4.85 5.01
CA THR A 23 -7.32 4.11 4.12
C THR A 23 -5.86 4.43 4.44
N ILE A 24 -5.54 5.70 4.68
CA ILE A 24 -4.19 6.12 5.11
C ILE A 24 -3.82 5.50 6.47
N ALA A 25 -4.74 5.49 7.42
CA ALA A 25 -4.53 4.88 8.73
C ALA A 25 -4.30 3.36 8.63
N THR A 26 -5.10 2.66 7.82
CA THR A 26 -4.91 1.23 7.53
C THR A 26 -3.55 0.98 6.90
N TYR A 27 -3.15 1.81 5.92
CA TYR A 27 -1.82 1.74 5.32
C TYR A 27 -0.70 1.91 6.34
N GLN A 28 -0.85 2.82 7.32
CA GLN A 28 0.14 3.02 8.39
C GLN A 28 0.25 1.83 9.34
N GLN A 29 -0.81 1.03 9.52
CA GLN A 29 -0.81 -0.17 10.37
C GLN A 29 -0.17 -1.40 9.71
N LEU A 30 -0.03 -1.41 8.38
CA LEU A 30 0.59 -2.51 7.65
C LEU A 30 2.07 -2.75 8.05
N SER A 31 2.52 -3.98 7.87
CA SER A 31 3.93 -4.35 8.01
C SER A 31 4.82 -3.58 7.01
N ASP A 32 6.07 -3.31 7.38
CA ASP A 32 7.00 -2.59 6.49
C ASP A 32 7.25 -3.34 5.16
N ALA A 33 7.18 -4.68 5.18
CA ALA A 33 7.27 -5.50 3.99
C ALA A 33 6.03 -5.34 3.09
N ALA A 34 4.82 -5.37 3.67
CA ALA A 34 3.57 -5.14 2.93
C ALA A 34 3.51 -3.72 2.34
N LYS A 35 3.92 -2.69 3.09
CA LYS A 35 4.04 -1.31 2.61
C LYS A 35 4.97 -1.19 1.41
N LYS A 36 6.17 -1.79 1.49
CA LYS A 36 7.14 -1.81 0.38
C LYS A 36 6.58 -2.52 -0.85
N LEU A 37 5.91 -3.65 -0.65
CA LEU A 37 5.27 -4.42 -1.73
C LEU A 37 4.17 -3.60 -2.41
N TYR A 38 3.31 -2.96 -1.63
CA TYR A 38 2.25 -2.07 -2.13
C TYR A 38 2.82 -0.92 -2.95
N ILE A 39 3.84 -0.20 -2.44
CA ILE A 39 4.49 0.88 -3.20
C ILE A 39 5.08 0.37 -4.51
N ARG A 40 5.70 -0.82 -4.51
CA ARG A 40 6.26 -1.43 -5.73
C ARG A 40 5.19 -1.78 -6.75
N MET A 41 4.01 -2.21 -6.32
CA MET A 41 2.87 -2.47 -7.20
C MET A 41 2.25 -1.16 -7.70
N PHE A 42 2.07 -0.18 -6.80
CA PHE A 42 1.49 1.14 -7.09
C PHE A 42 2.34 1.97 -8.07
N SER A 43 3.66 1.84 -7.99
CA SER A 43 4.59 2.54 -8.91
C SER A 43 4.62 1.95 -10.33
N ARG A 44 4.00 0.78 -10.54
CA ARG A 44 3.92 0.13 -11.84
C ARG A 44 2.59 0.48 -12.51
N LYS A 45 2.48 0.14 -13.80
CA LYS A 45 1.21 0.25 -14.51
C LYS A 45 0.17 -0.65 -13.84
N LEU A 46 -1.01 -0.10 -13.52
CA LEU A 46 -2.12 -0.85 -12.96
C LEU A 46 -2.59 -1.91 -13.97
N HIS A 47 -2.28 -3.17 -13.69
CA HIS A 47 -2.75 -4.34 -14.42
C HIS A 47 -2.71 -5.56 -13.51
N TRP A 48 -3.51 -6.58 -13.83
CA TRP A 48 -3.44 -7.86 -13.12
C TRP A 48 -2.04 -8.47 -13.28
N ILE A 49 -1.41 -8.80 -12.16
CA ILE A 49 -0.09 -9.44 -12.13
C ILE A 49 -0.28 -10.89 -11.66
N PRO A 50 0.07 -11.90 -12.47
CA PRO A 50 0.06 -13.27 -12.01
C PRO A 50 1.01 -13.44 -10.83
N LEU A 51 0.57 -14.12 -9.75
CA LEU A 51 1.38 -14.36 -8.56
C LEU A 51 2.76 -14.97 -8.88
N ASN A 52 2.83 -15.86 -9.88
CA ASN A 52 4.10 -16.47 -10.32
C ASN A 52 5.10 -15.47 -10.92
N LYS A 53 4.62 -14.32 -11.41
CA LYS A 53 5.44 -13.22 -11.94
C LYS A 53 5.73 -12.14 -10.90
N LEU A 54 5.06 -12.18 -9.75
CA LEU A 54 5.30 -11.27 -8.64
C LEU A 54 6.44 -11.85 -7.79
N LYS A 55 7.67 -11.41 -8.08
CA LYS A 55 8.86 -11.80 -7.32
C LYS A 55 9.62 -10.55 -6.91
N TYR A 56 9.76 -10.37 -5.61
CA TYR A 56 10.48 -9.27 -4.98
C TYR A 56 11.40 -9.83 -3.89
N PRO A 57 12.47 -10.55 -4.27
CA PRO A 57 13.40 -11.17 -3.33
C PRO A 57 14.08 -10.14 -2.41
N GLU A 58 14.10 -8.86 -2.79
CA GLU A 58 14.59 -7.77 -1.95
C GLU A 58 13.64 -7.40 -0.80
N ILE A 59 12.37 -7.85 -0.86
CA ILE A 59 11.37 -7.66 0.20
C ILE A 59 11.26 -8.93 1.04
N SER A 60 11.04 -10.08 0.38
CA SER A 60 10.95 -11.40 1.01
C SER A 60 10.98 -12.49 -0.05
N GLU A 61 11.47 -13.68 0.32
CA GLU A 61 11.38 -14.88 -0.53
C GLU A 61 9.95 -15.38 -0.69
N ASP A 62 9.13 -15.28 0.37
CA ASP A 62 7.70 -15.55 0.32
C ASP A 62 6.90 -14.24 0.46
N LEU A 63 6.16 -13.91 -0.60
CA LEU A 63 5.29 -12.73 -0.65
C LEU A 63 3.85 -13.03 -0.24
N LYS A 64 3.47 -14.31 -0.14
CA LYS A 64 2.11 -14.73 0.21
C LYS A 64 1.58 -14.11 1.51
N PRO A 65 2.32 -14.08 2.64
CA PRO A 65 1.78 -13.51 3.88
C PRO A 65 1.47 -12.02 3.74
N PHE A 66 2.30 -11.27 3.00
CA PHE A 66 2.08 -9.84 2.77
C PHE A 66 0.94 -9.58 1.78
N LEU A 67 0.77 -10.45 0.79
CA LEU A 67 -0.39 -10.38 -0.11
C LEU A 67 -1.69 -10.66 0.65
N GLN A 68 -1.71 -11.65 1.54
CA GLN A 68 -2.87 -11.91 2.40
C GLN A 68 -3.19 -10.72 3.30
N GLU A 69 -2.18 -10.07 3.86
CA GLU A 69 -2.33 -8.84 4.66
C GLU A 69 -2.95 -7.71 3.83
N LEU A 70 -2.46 -7.50 2.60
CA LEU A 70 -2.97 -6.48 1.68
C LEU A 70 -4.41 -6.77 1.19
N THR A 71 -4.76 -8.05 0.98
CA THR A 71 -6.12 -8.46 0.64
C THR A 71 -7.07 -8.29 1.83
N ALA A 72 -6.63 -8.63 3.04
CA ALA A 72 -7.42 -8.44 4.26
C ALA A 72 -7.75 -6.97 4.56
N THR A 73 -6.90 -6.06 4.09
CA THR A 73 -7.04 -4.61 4.22
C THR A 73 -7.65 -3.95 2.99
N THR A 74 -8.19 -4.75 2.04
CA THR A 74 -8.86 -4.28 0.81
C THR A 74 -8.00 -3.38 -0.09
N PHE A 75 -6.67 -3.45 0.02
CA PHE A 75 -5.76 -2.73 -0.89
C PHE A 75 -5.56 -3.44 -2.23
N ILE A 76 -5.73 -4.76 -2.26
CA ILE A 76 -5.62 -5.60 -3.45
C ILE A 76 -6.72 -6.66 -3.44
N ASP A 77 -7.21 -7.01 -4.63
CA ASP A 77 -8.15 -8.11 -4.89
C ASP A 77 -7.49 -9.23 -5.70
#